data_AF-A0A7S1PUV0-F1
#
_entry.id   AF-A0A7S1PUV0-F1
#
_cell.length_a   1.000
_cell.length_b   1.000
_cell.length_c   1.000
_cell.angle_alpha   90.00
_cell.angle_beta   90.00
_cell.angle_gamma   90.00
#
_symmetry.space_group_name_H-M   'P 1'
#
loop_
_entity.id
_entity.type
_entity.pdbx_description
1 polymer ?
#
loop_
_entity_poly.entity_id
_entity_poly.type
_entity_poly.pdbx_seq_one_letter_code
_entity_poly.pdbx_strand_id
1 'polypeptide(L)'
;ESIKLVEPISCVGAVEDWLGRLCAGMCASVRDVVKQSTTELAVVAGNEQHLKQCIDRFPAQITLLILQMVWTIQVSDCIINRSRNKGLVADTSRKIASIKNFLVKYTTSPELESKPGRVRTNVETLITIQVHQEEVWAAPQAQGGLRYVTSITAFEWLRQARFTFKPEKELCIISVADADT
;
A
#
# COMPACT_ATOMS: atom_id res chain seq x y z
N GLU A 1 8.20 4.30 -16.23
CA GLU A 1 7.35 5.33 -15.60
C GLU A 1 8.21 6.56 -15.34
N SER A 2 7.61 7.74 -15.17
CA SER A 2 8.35 8.99 -14.95
C SER A 2 7.71 9.78 -13.83
N ILE A 3 8.53 10.29 -12.90
CA ILE A 3 8.12 11.24 -11.87
C ILE A 3 8.75 12.59 -12.22
N LYS A 4 7.93 13.64 -12.24
CA LYS A 4 8.44 15.00 -12.44
C LYS A 4 9.15 15.44 -11.16
N LEU A 5 10.33 16.05 -11.31
CA LEU A 5 11.02 16.64 -10.18
C LEU A 5 10.20 17.82 -9.64
N VAL A 6 10.13 17.97 -8.32
CA VAL A 6 9.50 19.13 -7.66
C VAL A 6 10.21 20.42 -8.10
N GLU A 7 11.54 20.37 -8.19
CA GLU A 7 12.38 21.46 -8.66
C GLU A 7 13.34 20.98 -9.75
N PRO A 8 13.50 21.71 -10.86
CA PRO A 8 14.51 21.39 -11.87
C PRO A 8 15.93 21.50 -11.30
N ILE A 9 16.77 20.50 -11.58
CA ILE A 9 18.18 20.49 -11.14
C ILE A 9 19.09 20.77 -12.33
N SER A 10 19.93 21.80 -12.21
CA SER A 10 20.96 22.12 -13.20
C SER A 10 22.22 21.27 -12.99
N CYS A 11 22.60 20.51 -14.02
CA CYS A 11 23.77 19.63 -14.05
C CYS A 11 25.05 20.40 -14.43
N VAL A 12 25.40 21.38 -13.62
CA VAL A 12 26.58 22.26 -13.83
C VAL A 12 27.47 22.21 -12.58
N GLY A 13 28.79 22.29 -12.79
CA GLY A 13 29.80 22.24 -11.73
C GLY A 13 30.36 20.83 -11.51
N ALA A 14 30.90 20.58 -10.31
CA ALA A 14 31.45 19.28 -9.96
C ALA A 14 30.38 18.19 -10.02
N VAL A 15 30.77 17.02 -10.53
CA VAL A 15 29.83 15.92 -10.82
C VAL A 15 29.14 15.41 -9.55
N GLU A 16 29.90 15.25 -8.47
CA GLU A 16 29.38 14.80 -7.18
C GLU A 16 28.33 15.76 -6.61
N ASP A 17 28.52 17.07 -6.77
CA ASP A 17 27.60 18.08 -6.25
C ASP A 17 26.23 18.05 -6.95
N TRP A 18 26.22 18.02 -8.30
CA TRP A 18 24.94 18.00 -9.02
C TRP A 18 24.26 16.64 -8.94
N LEU A 19 25.00 15.53 -8.82
CA LEU A 19 24.43 14.21 -8.52
C LEU A 19 23.82 14.16 -7.13
N GLY A 20 24.48 14.74 -6.11
CA GLY A 20 23.94 14.84 -4.76
C GLY A 20 22.63 15.63 -4.72
N ARG A 21 22.59 16.79 -5.40
CA ARG A 21 21.35 17.59 -5.55
C ARG A 21 20.27 16.83 -6.30
N LEU A 22 20.62 16.13 -7.38
CA LEU A 22 19.67 15.31 -8.14
C LEU A 22 19.08 14.20 -7.27
N CYS A 23 19.91 13.48 -6.52
CA CYS A 23 19.46 12.42 -5.61
C CYS A 23 18.49 12.96 -4.56
N ALA A 24 18.84 14.07 -3.89
CA ALA A 24 17.95 14.73 -2.93
C ALA A 24 16.62 15.19 -3.57
N GLY A 25 16.69 15.75 -4.78
CA GLY A 25 15.51 16.16 -5.55
C GLY A 25 14.62 14.98 -5.95
N MET A 26 15.20 13.84 -6.34
CA MET A 26 14.46 12.60 -6.62
C MET A 26 13.74 12.10 -5.36
N CYS A 27 14.42 12.06 -4.21
CA CYS A 27 13.81 11.67 -2.94
C CYS A 27 12.65 12.60 -2.55
N ALA A 28 12.84 13.92 -2.66
CA ALA A 28 11.79 14.89 -2.39
C ALA A 28 10.57 14.70 -3.30
N SER A 29 10.81 14.42 -4.58
CA SER A 29 9.73 14.22 -5.56
C SER A 29 8.94 12.94 -5.33
N VAL A 30 9.62 11.84 -4.96
CA VAL A 30 8.93 10.61 -4.55
C VAL A 30 8.11 10.87 -3.29
N ARG A 31 8.65 11.57 -2.29
CA ARG A 31 7.93 11.92 -1.05
C ARG A 31 6.67 12.73 -1.32
N ASP A 32 6.76 13.72 -2.21
CA ASP A 32 5.60 14.54 -2.59
C ASP A 32 4.50 13.68 -3.25
N VAL A 33 4.87 12.79 -4.19
CA VAL A 33 3.91 11.87 -4.81
C VAL A 33 3.30 10.88 -3.80
N VAL A 34 4.09 10.37 -2.84
CA VAL A 34 3.57 9.53 -1.74
C VAL A 34 2.59 10.32 -0.88
N LYS A 35 2.93 11.56 -0.50
CA LYS A 35 2.04 12.43 0.29
C LYS A 35 0.72 12.65 -0.44
N GLN A 36 0.77 12.95 -1.73
CA GLN A 36 -0.44 13.11 -2.55
C GLN A 36 -1.26 11.82 -2.64
N SER A 37 -0.64 10.65 -2.73
CA SER A 37 -1.38 9.39 -2.82
C SER A 37 -2.12 9.03 -1.53
N THR A 38 -1.73 9.61 -0.38
CA THR A 38 -2.39 9.34 0.90
C THR A 38 -3.84 9.83 0.94
N THR A 39 -4.22 10.80 0.10
CA THR A 39 -5.61 11.28 0.00
C THR A 39 -6.55 10.22 -0.59
N GLU A 40 -6.01 9.23 -1.29
CA GLU A 40 -6.79 8.16 -1.93
C GLU A 40 -7.10 7.01 -0.97
N LEU A 41 -6.40 6.90 0.17
CA LEU A 41 -6.46 5.73 1.06
C LEU A 41 -7.88 5.41 1.54
N ALA A 42 -8.60 6.43 2.02
CA ALA A 42 -9.96 6.27 2.51
C ALA A 42 -10.94 5.86 1.39
N VAL A 43 -10.74 6.39 0.18
CA VAL A 43 -11.59 6.09 -0.98
C VAL A 43 -11.35 4.66 -1.44
N VAL A 44 -10.09 4.22 -1.58
CA VAL A 44 -9.74 2.84 -1.92
C VAL A 44 -10.26 1.86 -0.87
N ALA A 45 -10.15 2.19 0.42
CA ALA A 45 -10.63 1.34 1.51
C ALA A 45 -12.16 1.16 1.51
N GLY A 46 -12.91 2.12 0.96
CA GLY A 46 -14.37 2.08 0.85
C GLY A 46 -14.90 1.60 -0.50
N ASN A 47 -14.09 1.68 -1.56
CA ASN A 47 -14.45 1.32 -2.91
C ASN A 47 -13.23 0.81 -3.69
N GLU A 48 -13.11 -0.52 -3.83
CA GLU A 48 -11.99 -1.14 -4.53
C GLU A 48 -11.89 -0.73 -6.02
N GLN A 49 -12.98 -0.28 -6.64
CA GLN A 49 -12.96 0.15 -8.04
C GLN A 49 -12.11 1.40 -8.27
N HIS A 50 -11.94 2.23 -7.23
CA HIS A 50 -11.12 3.44 -7.27
C HIS A 50 -9.64 3.12 -7.54
N LEU A 51 -9.20 1.89 -7.29
CA LEU A 51 -7.84 1.44 -7.54
C LEU A 51 -7.45 1.56 -9.02
N LYS A 52 -8.39 1.46 -9.97
CA LYS A 52 -8.12 1.74 -11.40
C LYS A 52 -7.58 3.14 -11.61
N GLN A 53 -8.22 4.14 -11.00
CA GLN A 53 -7.80 5.53 -11.11
C GLN A 53 -6.43 5.73 -10.48
N CYS A 54 -6.15 5.03 -9.38
CA CYS A 54 -4.84 5.04 -8.75
C CYS A 54 -3.76 4.44 -9.67
N ILE A 55 -4.03 3.28 -10.29
CA ILE A 55 -3.13 2.60 -11.24
C ILE A 55 -2.79 3.51 -12.44
N ASP A 56 -3.75 4.30 -12.91
CA ASP A 56 -3.56 5.22 -14.04
C ASP A 56 -2.83 6.50 -13.68
N ARG A 57 -3.06 7.00 -12.46
CA ARG A 57 -2.53 8.28 -12.00
C ARG A 57 -1.13 8.15 -11.39
N PHE A 58 -0.87 7.10 -10.64
CA PHE A 58 0.34 6.96 -9.84
C PHE A 58 1.29 5.92 -10.42
N PRO A 59 2.61 6.08 -10.24
CA PRO A 59 3.58 5.04 -10.55
C PRO A 59 3.23 3.72 -9.84
N ALA A 60 3.63 2.59 -10.43
CA ALA A 60 3.32 1.26 -9.94
C ALA A 60 3.70 1.08 -8.45
N GLN A 61 4.89 1.54 -8.07
CA GLN A 61 5.36 1.45 -6.68
C GLN A 61 4.52 2.27 -5.69
N ILE A 62 3.97 3.41 -6.12
CA ILE A 62 3.10 4.24 -5.29
C ILE A 62 1.73 3.57 -5.14
N THR A 63 1.21 2.96 -6.21
CA THR A 63 -0.04 2.18 -6.15
C THR A 63 0.09 0.96 -5.24
N LEU A 64 1.23 0.27 -5.30
CA LEU A 64 1.54 -0.82 -4.37
C LEU A 64 1.54 -0.32 -2.92
N LEU A 65 2.18 0.82 -2.67
CA LEU A 65 2.23 1.43 -1.34
C LEU A 65 0.83 1.80 -0.81
N ILE A 66 -0.06 2.33 -1.67
CA ILE A 66 -1.46 2.60 -1.33
C ILE A 66 -2.13 1.34 -0.79
N LEU A 67 -2.04 0.21 -1.51
CA LEU A 67 -2.65 -1.05 -1.06
C LEU A 67 -2.06 -1.56 0.26
N GLN A 68 -0.74 -1.47 0.43
CA GLN A 68 -0.08 -1.88 1.66
C GLN A 68 -0.50 -1.01 2.86
N MET A 69 -0.65 0.30 2.67
CA MET A 69 -1.17 1.21 3.70
C MET A 69 -2.65 0.92 4.02
N VAL A 70 -3.50 0.74 3.01
CA VAL A 70 -4.93 0.39 3.19
C VAL A 70 -5.07 -0.89 4.00
N TRP A 71 -4.34 -1.94 3.64
CA TRP A 71 -4.36 -3.20 4.37
C TRP A 71 -3.87 -3.03 5.81
N THR A 72 -2.76 -2.30 6.02
CA THR A 72 -2.22 -2.03 7.36
C THR A 72 -3.26 -1.34 8.25
N ILE A 73 -3.96 -0.33 7.72
CA ILE A 73 -5.00 0.42 8.44
C ILE A 73 -6.19 -0.50 8.78
N GLN A 74 -6.72 -1.24 7.80
CA GLN A 74 -7.89 -2.09 7.98
C GLN A 74 -7.65 -3.23 8.99
N VAL A 75 -6.48 -3.87 8.93
CA VAL A 75 -6.13 -4.96 9.85
C VAL A 75 -5.85 -4.40 11.24
N SER A 76 -5.14 -3.28 11.36
CA SER A 76 -4.88 -2.64 12.65
C SER A 76 -6.17 -2.22 13.34
N ASP A 77 -7.08 -1.57 12.62
CA ASP A 77 -8.39 -1.17 13.14
C ASP A 77 -9.19 -2.39 13.65
N CYS A 78 -9.22 -3.47 12.86
CA CYS A 78 -9.89 -4.69 13.29
C CYS A 78 -9.25 -5.29 14.55
N ILE A 79 -7.93 -5.36 14.64
CA ILE A 79 -7.24 -5.90 15.83
C ILE A 79 -7.60 -5.09 17.08
N ILE A 80 -7.63 -3.76 16.96
CA ILE A 80 -7.92 -2.84 18.08
C ILE A 80 -9.40 -2.92 18.50
N ASN A 81 -10.32 -2.93 17.53
CA ASN A 81 -11.73 -2.66 17.80
C ASN A 81 -12.66 -3.91 17.78
N ARG A 82 -12.18 -5.08 17.34
CA ARG A 82 -13.01 -6.30 17.24
C ARG A 82 -13.65 -6.77 18.56
N SER A 83 -13.07 -6.43 19.70
CA SER A 83 -13.65 -6.76 21.02
C SER A 83 -14.96 -6.00 21.27
N ARG A 84 -15.08 -4.79 20.70
CA ARG A 84 -16.26 -3.92 20.80
C ARG A 84 -17.25 -4.15 19.66
N ASN A 85 -16.76 -4.55 18.48
CA ASN A 85 -17.60 -4.82 17.31
C ASN A 85 -17.21 -6.17 16.68
N LYS A 86 -18.01 -7.20 16.99
CA LYS A 86 -17.81 -8.57 16.47
C LYS A 86 -17.95 -8.66 14.94
N GLY A 87 -18.61 -7.69 14.30
CA GLY A 87 -18.77 -7.63 12.84
C GLY A 87 -17.50 -7.21 12.09
N LEU A 88 -16.54 -6.55 12.76
CA LEU A 88 -15.32 -6.04 12.11
C LEU A 88 -14.50 -7.13 11.45
N VAL A 89 -14.40 -8.32 12.06
CA VAL A 89 -13.63 -9.43 11.49
C VAL A 89 -14.21 -9.86 10.15
N ALA A 90 -15.53 -10.04 10.08
CA ALA A 90 -16.20 -10.40 8.84
C ALA A 90 -16.10 -9.27 7.80
N ASP A 91 -16.22 -8.02 8.24
CA ASP A 91 -16.12 -6.86 7.36
C ASP A 91 -14.73 -6.69 6.75
N THR A 92 -13.67 -6.74 7.57
CA THR A 92 -12.27 -6.71 7.10
C THR A 92 -11.97 -7.87 6.17
N SER A 93 -12.47 -9.07 6.46
CA SER A 93 -12.31 -10.22 5.56
C SER A 93 -12.97 -9.99 4.20
N ARG A 94 -14.15 -9.37 4.16
CA ARG A 94 -14.82 -9.02 2.90
C ARG A 94 -14.05 -7.96 2.12
N LYS A 95 -13.51 -6.94 2.80
CA LYS A 95 -12.72 -5.86 2.17
C LYS A 95 -11.43 -6.36 1.54
N ILE A 96 -10.68 -7.23 2.23
CA ILE A 96 -9.47 -7.85 1.69
C ILE A 96 -9.83 -8.69 0.44
N ALA A 97 -10.88 -9.50 0.55
CA ALA A 97 -11.33 -10.33 -0.57
C ALA A 97 -11.85 -9.49 -1.76
N SER A 98 -12.55 -8.37 -1.52
CA SER A 98 -13.11 -7.54 -2.59
C SER A 98 -12.01 -6.91 -3.45
N ILE A 99 -10.94 -6.39 -2.84
CA ILE A 99 -9.79 -5.82 -3.55
C ILE A 99 -9.13 -6.88 -4.45
N LYS A 100 -8.83 -8.06 -3.91
CA LYS A 100 -8.24 -9.16 -4.68
C LYS A 100 -9.15 -9.57 -5.85
N ASN A 101 -10.43 -9.80 -5.58
CA ASN A 101 -11.40 -10.22 -6.59
C ASN A 101 -11.59 -9.16 -7.68
N PHE A 102 -11.54 -7.88 -7.31
CA PHE A 102 -11.56 -6.78 -8.26
C PHE A 102 -10.34 -6.80 -9.17
N LEU A 103 -9.13 -6.94 -8.62
CA LEU A 103 -7.89 -7.00 -9.41
C LEU A 103 -7.89 -8.20 -10.37
N VAL A 104 -8.33 -9.37 -9.91
CA VAL A 104 -8.47 -10.57 -10.75
C VAL A 104 -9.49 -10.35 -11.87
N LYS A 105 -10.63 -9.71 -11.59
CA LYS A 105 -11.59 -9.35 -12.67
C LYS A 105 -11.01 -8.31 -13.62
N TYR A 106 -10.15 -7.42 -13.13
CA TYR A 106 -9.54 -6.39 -13.96
C TYR A 106 -8.55 -6.97 -14.97
N THR A 107 -7.87 -8.08 -14.65
CA THR A 107 -6.90 -8.71 -15.58
C THR A 107 -7.53 -9.24 -16.86
N THR A 108 -8.82 -9.57 -16.83
CA THR A 108 -9.61 -10.06 -17.97
C THR A 108 -10.48 -8.96 -18.59
N SER A 109 -10.28 -7.69 -18.21
CA SER A 109 -11.08 -6.59 -18.74
C SER A 109 -10.51 -6.07 -20.07
N PRO A 110 -11.37 -5.72 -21.05
CA PRO A 110 -10.92 -5.07 -22.30
C PRO A 110 -10.17 -3.77 -22.05
N GLU A 111 -10.53 -3.06 -20.97
CA GLU A 111 -9.86 -1.84 -20.54
C GLU A 111 -8.37 -2.08 -20.26
N LEU A 112 -8.01 -3.12 -19.48
CA LEU A 112 -6.61 -3.45 -19.23
C LEU A 112 -5.91 -3.99 -20.48
N GLU A 113 -6.61 -4.75 -21.33
CA GLU A 113 -6.06 -5.26 -22.59
C GLU A 113 -5.61 -4.14 -23.53
N SER A 114 -6.34 -3.02 -23.55
CA SER A 114 -5.97 -1.82 -24.31
C SER A 114 -4.81 -1.01 -23.72
N LYS A 115 -4.40 -1.30 -22.47
CA LYS A 115 -3.31 -0.59 -21.79
C LYS A 115 -1.94 -1.21 -22.13
N PRO A 116 -0.86 -0.41 -22.05
CA PRO A 116 0.48 -0.93 -22.29
C PRO A 116 0.85 -2.08 -21.33
N GLY A 117 1.64 -3.06 -21.81
CA GLY A 117 1.97 -4.27 -21.04
C GLY A 117 2.54 -4.02 -19.63
N ARG A 118 3.26 -2.91 -19.42
CA ARG A 118 3.73 -2.50 -18.08
C ARG A 118 2.61 -2.33 -17.04
N VAL A 119 1.42 -1.91 -17.47
CA VAL A 119 0.27 -1.72 -16.56
C VAL A 119 -0.27 -3.09 -16.13
N ARG A 120 -0.26 -4.08 -17.04
CA ARG A 120 -0.59 -5.47 -16.71
C ARG A 120 0.38 -6.02 -15.67
N THR A 121 1.69 -5.82 -15.84
CA THR A 121 2.70 -6.22 -14.83
C THR A 121 2.47 -5.56 -13.47
N ASN A 122 2.07 -4.28 -13.45
CA ASN A 122 1.69 -3.60 -12.22
C ASN A 122 0.49 -4.31 -11.55
N VAL A 123 -0.59 -4.56 -12.28
CA VAL A 123 -1.78 -5.27 -11.75
C VAL A 123 -1.43 -6.67 -11.22
N GLU A 124 -0.61 -7.44 -11.93
CA GLU A 124 -0.13 -8.76 -11.50
C GLU A 124 0.69 -8.69 -10.20
N THR A 125 1.50 -7.64 -10.05
CA THR A 125 2.25 -7.37 -8.82
C THR A 125 1.30 -7.07 -7.65
N LEU A 126 0.27 -6.25 -7.88
CA LEU A 126 -0.75 -5.96 -6.87
C LEU A 126 -1.50 -7.23 -6.45
N ILE A 127 -1.86 -8.10 -7.39
CA ILE A 127 -2.51 -9.40 -7.09
C ILE A 127 -1.62 -10.27 -6.21
N THR A 128 -0.34 -10.38 -6.54
CA THR A 128 0.62 -11.19 -5.77
C THR A 128 0.66 -10.76 -4.30
N ILE A 129 0.67 -9.44 -4.06
CA ILE A 129 0.68 -8.88 -2.71
C ILE A 129 -0.67 -9.09 -2.00
N GLN A 130 -1.79 -8.95 -2.70
CA GLN A 130 -3.11 -9.20 -2.12
C GLN A 130 -3.32 -10.66 -1.73
N VAL A 131 -2.83 -11.62 -2.53
CA VAL A 131 -2.87 -13.05 -2.18
C VAL A 131 -2.09 -13.30 -0.89
N HIS A 132 -0.87 -12.78 -0.78
CA HIS A 132 -0.09 -12.88 0.46
C HIS A 132 -0.81 -12.24 1.66
N GLN A 133 -1.40 -11.06 1.49
CA GLN A 133 -2.15 -10.37 2.54
C GLN A 133 -3.39 -11.16 3.01
N GLU A 134 -4.08 -11.85 2.10
CA GLU A 134 -5.19 -12.74 2.42
C GLU A 134 -4.71 -13.99 3.18
N GLU A 135 -3.57 -14.57 2.79
CA GLU A 135 -2.95 -15.70 3.51
C GLU A 135 -2.57 -15.30 4.95
N VAL A 136 -1.94 -14.14 5.13
CA VAL A 136 -1.58 -13.60 6.45
C VAL A 136 -2.83 -13.37 7.30
N TRP A 137 -3.91 -12.84 6.71
CA TRP A 137 -5.18 -12.66 7.39
C TRP A 137 -5.86 -13.98 7.77
N ALA A 138 -5.79 -14.98 6.91
CA ALA A 138 -6.42 -16.29 7.10
C ALA A 138 -5.66 -17.17 8.11
N ALA A 139 -4.34 -17.03 8.22
CA ALA A 139 -3.52 -17.91 9.07
C ALA A 139 -3.98 -17.97 10.55
N PRO A 140 -4.29 -16.84 11.23
CA PRO A 140 -4.86 -16.90 12.58
C PRO A 140 -6.26 -17.54 12.63
N GLN A 141 -7.06 -17.44 11.56
CA GLN A 141 -8.40 -18.05 11.52
C GLN A 141 -8.34 -19.57 11.63
N ALA A 142 -7.32 -20.19 11.01
CA ALA A 142 -7.07 -21.63 11.10
C ALA A 142 -6.55 -22.08 12.49
N GLN A 143 -6.06 -21.15 13.32
CA GLN A 143 -5.42 -21.42 14.62
C GLN A 143 -6.28 -20.97 15.83
N GLY A 144 -7.60 -20.91 15.65
CA GLY A 144 -8.53 -20.48 16.72
C GLY A 144 -9.02 -19.04 16.61
N GLY A 145 -8.85 -18.41 15.44
CA GLY A 145 -9.35 -17.07 15.14
C GLY A 145 -8.35 -15.96 15.48
N LEU A 146 -8.79 -14.71 15.29
CA LEU A 146 -8.05 -13.52 15.77
C LEU A 146 -7.83 -13.47 17.29
N ARG A 147 -8.33 -14.46 18.07
CA ARG A 147 -7.92 -14.66 19.47
C ARG A 147 -6.42 -14.95 19.59
N TYR A 148 -5.82 -15.55 18.56
CA TYR A 148 -4.39 -15.81 18.48
C TYR A 148 -3.56 -14.51 18.36
N VAL A 149 -4.12 -13.45 17.79
CA VAL A 149 -3.49 -12.12 17.71
C VAL A 149 -4.05 -11.24 18.82
N THR A 150 -3.56 -11.39 20.04
CA THR A 150 -4.21 -10.82 21.25
C THR A 150 -4.34 -9.30 21.26
N SER A 151 -3.42 -8.57 20.64
CA SER A 151 -3.37 -7.10 20.63
C SER A 151 -2.59 -6.56 19.42
N ILE A 152 -2.57 -5.23 19.25
CA ILE A 152 -1.77 -4.57 18.20
C ILE A 152 -0.26 -4.69 18.44
N THR A 153 0.16 -5.08 19.64
CA THR A 153 1.56 -5.36 19.98
C THR A 153 1.89 -6.85 19.98
N ALA A 154 0.95 -7.72 19.56
CA ALA A 154 1.19 -9.15 19.46
C ALA A 154 2.20 -9.45 18.35
N PHE A 155 3.20 -10.29 18.64
CA PHE A 155 4.28 -10.62 17.72
C PHE A 155 3.78 -11.14 16.37
N GLU A 156 2.67 -11.88 16.37
CA GLU A 156 2.00 -12.39 15.19
C GLU A 156 1.69 -11.31 14.15
N TRP A 157 1.29 -10.14 14.64
CA TRP A 157 1.07 -8.94 13.85
C TRP A 157 2.36 -8.16 13.64
N LEU A 158 3.19 -8.03 14.69
CA LEU A 158 4.43 -7.25 14.59
C LEU A 158 5.37 -7.79 13.51
N ARG A 159 5.47 -9.12 13.33
CA ARG A 159 6.34 -9.74 12.32
C ARG A 159 5.96 -9.43 10.86
N GLN A 160 4.77 -8.87 10.62
CA GLN A 160 4.34 -8.47 9.28
C GLN A 160 4.91 -7.09 8.93
N ALA A 161 5.19 -6.88 7.65
CA ALA A 161 5.51 -5.54 7.15
C ALA A 161 4.28 -4.64 7.20
N ARG A 162 4.42 -3.48 7.82
CA ARG A 162 3.34 -2.53 8.06
C ARG A 162 3.75 -1.16 7.59
N PHE A 163 2.84 -0.51 6.88
CA PHE A 163 3.10 0.73 6.16
C PHE A 163 2.20 1.81 6.71
N THR A 164 2.79 2.84 7.30
CA THR A 164 2.06 3.93 7.94
C THR A 164 2.57 5.28 7.47
N PHE A 165 1.70 6.11 6.92
CA PHE A 165 2.05 7.50 6.66
C PHE A 165 1.96 8.31 7.96
N LYS A 166 3.00 9.10 8.23
CA LYS A 166 3.11 10.02 9.37
C LYS A 166 3.03 11.46 8.88
N PRO A 167 1.85 12.12 8.95
CA PRO A 167 1.66 13.47 8.43
C PRO A 167 2.64 14.49 9.04
N GLU A 168 2.99 14.32 10.31
CA GLU A 168 3.90 15.20 11.04
C GLU A 168 5.36 15.13 10.56
N LYS A 169 5.76 14.00 9.94
CA LYS A 169 7.08 13.83 9.33
C LYS A 169 7.05 13.92 7.80
N GLU A 170 5.86 13.89 7.20
CA GLU A 170 5.64 13.72 5.77
C GLU A 170 6.35 12.49 5.19
N LEU A 171 6.40 11.41 5.97
CA LEU A 171 7.08 10.17 5.61
C LEU A 171 6.14 8.97 5.73
N CYS A 172 6.33 8.01 4.82
CA CYS A 172 5.85 6.65 5.03
C CYS A 172 6.90 5.90 5.85
N ILE A 173 6.46 5.32 6.97
CA ILE A 173 7.28 4.48 7.84
C ILE A 173 6.92 3.02 7.56
N ILE A 174 7.97 2.20 7.42
CA ILE A 174 7.85 0.76 7.23
C ILE A 174 8.33 0.09 8.51
N SER A 175 7.42 -0.64 9.16
CA SER A 175 7.69 -1.33 10.42
C SER A 175 7.65 -2.85 10.23
N VAL A 176 8.69 -3.54 10.70
CA VAL A 176 8.76 -5.01 10.78
C VAL A 176 9.31 -5.38 12.15
N ALA A 177 8.57 -6.21 12.88
CA ALA A 177 8.82 -6.53 14.28
C ALA A 177 8.90 -5.25 15.15
N ASP A 178 10.06 -5.01 15.76
CA ASP A 178 10.45 -3.85 16.57
C ASP A 178 11.29 -2.81 15.80
N ALA A 179 11.59 -3.06 14.53
CA ALA A 179 12.34 -2.15 13.67
C ALA A 179 11.41 -1.25 12.85
N ASP A 180 11.69 0.05 12.89
CA ASP A 180 11.08 1.08 12.04
C ASP A 180 12.14 1.60 11.06
N THR A 181 11.77 1.74 9.78
CA THR A 181 12.63 2.29 8.72
C THR A 181 11.90 3.36 7.90
#